data_AF-A0A1G3USL0-F1
#
_entry.id   AF-A0A1G3USL0-F1
#
_cell.length_a   1.000
_cell.length_b   1.000
_cell.length_c   1.000
_cell.angle_alpha   90.00
_cell.angle_beta   90.00
_cell.angle_gamma   90.00
#
_symmetry.space_group_name_H-M   'P 1'
#
loop_
_entity.id
_entity.type
_entity.pdbx_description
1 polymer ?
#
loop_
_entity_poly.entity_id
_entity_poly.type
_entity_poly.pdbx_seq_one_letter_code
_entity_poly.pdbx_strand_id
1 'polypeptide(L)'
;MKKFILIYLFFVVQLFGMSAESKIMKLIFESIFQKQVVIVFVDSEQKSDIIKDAGFVVAPSCSKADVIYTSDILEHCAQKPIFTDNYETFKQNRNVFGAFYWTKGRPNIMFDSKRMEVLELILPENLKKYDIGLAK
;
A
#
# COMPACT_ATOMS: atom_id res chain seq x y z
N MET A 1 -32.05 30.63 11.93
CA MET A 1 -31.90 29.16 11.85
C MET A 1 -31.20 28.67 10.58
N LYS A 2 -31.40 29.29 9.39
CA LYS A 2 -30.73 28.86 8.13
C LYS A 2 -29.19 28.97 8.12
N LYS A 3 -28.59 29.89 8.91
CA LYS A 3 -27.13 30.06 8.99
C LYS A 3 -26.39 28.89 9.66
N PHE A 4 -27.05 28.17 10.57
CA PHE A 4 -26.45 27.00 11.23
C PHE A 4 -26.44 25.77 10.33
N ILE A 5 -27.35 25.68 9.35
CA ILE A 5 -27.41 24.57 8.39
C ILE A 5 -26.17 24.59 7.47
N LEU A 6 -25.72 25.78 7.05
CA LEU A 6 -24.51 25.95 6.24
C LEU A 6 -23.22 25.56 6.99
N ILE A 7 -23.15 25.83 8.30
CA ILE A 7 -22.00 25.43 9.13
C ILE A 7 -21.97 23.91 9.34
N TYR A 8 -23.13 23.29 9.52
CA TYR A 8 -23.24 21.84 9.67
C TYR A 8 -22.84 21.11 8.37
N LEU A 9 -23.27 21.63 7.20
CA LEU A 9 -22.91 21.05 5.90
C LEU A 9 -21.40 21.10 5.63
N PHE A 10 -20.71 22.16 6.08
CA PHE A 10 -19.26 22.31 5.91
C PHE A 10 -18.46 21.32 6.77
N PHE A 11 -18.96 20.97 7.96
CA PHE A 11 -18.32 19.99 8.84
C PHE A 11 -18.45 18.55 8.33
N VAL A 12 -19.57 18.21 7.68
CA VAL A 12 -19.79 16.87 7.12
C VAL A 12 -18.80 16.57 5.97
N VAL A 13 -18.44 17.57 5.15
CA VAL A 13 -17.54 17.36 4.00
C VAL A 13 -16.08 17.11 4.42
N GLN A 14 -15.64 17.64 5.56
CA GLN A 14 -14.25 17.46 6.04
C GLN A 14 -13.96 16.03 6.52
N LEU A 15 -15.00 15.24 6.84
CA LEU A 15 -14.86 13.87 7.35
C LEU A 15 -14.60 12.81 6.27
N PHE A 16 -14.71 13.15 4.98
CA PHE A 16 -14.60 12.18 3.86
C PHE A 16 -13.32 12.33 3.03
N GLY A 17 -12.28 12.93 3.60
CA GLY A 17 -10.98 13.05 2.93
C GLY A 17 -10.19 11.75 3.02
N MET A 18 -9.83 11.17 1.88
CA MET A 18 -8.91 10.02 1.81
C MET A 18 -7.59 10.31 2.53
N SER A 19 -7.11 9.34 3.32
CA SER A 19 -5.87 9.48 4.08
C SER A 19 -4.66 9.65 3.14
N ALA A 20 -3.58 10.29 3.63
CA ALA A 20 -2.36 10.43 2.83
C ALA A 20 -1.78 9.06 2.44
N GLU A 21 -1.87 8.09 3.34
CA GLU A 21 -1.41 6.73 3.12
C GLU A 21 -2.25 6.01 2.06
N SER A 22 -3.58 6.11 2.12
CA SER A 22 -4.49 5.55 1.12
C SER A 22 -4.24 6.15 -0.27
N LYS A 23 -3.96 7.45 -0.37
CA LYS A 23 -3.59 8.11 -1.64
C LYS A 23 -2.29 7.56 -2.21
N ILE A 24 -1.30 7.32 -1.35
CA ILE A 24 -0.01 6.73 -1.75
C ILE A 24 -0.21 5.28 -2.19
N MET A 25 -0.95 4.47 -1.42
CA MET A 25 -1.27 3.09 -1.79
C MET A 25 -1.99 3.02 -3.13
N LYS A 26 -2.95 3.94 -3.35
CA LYS A 26 -3.66 4.05 -4.62
C LYS A 26 -2.70 4.25 -5.79
N LEU A 27 -1.86 5.27 -5.71
CA LEU A 27 -0.87 5.59 -6.75
C LEU A 27 0.07 4.42 -7.02
N ILE A 28 0.57 3.76 -5.96
CA ILE A 28 1.52 2.65 -6.09
C ILE A 28 0.87 1.44 -6.73
N PHE A 29 -0.25 0.96 -6.20
CA PHE A 29 -0.86 -0.29 -6.67
C PHE A 29 -1.51 -0.13 -8.05
N GLU A 30 -2.11 1.01 -8.38
CA GLU A 30 -2.59 1.27 -9.74
C GLU A 30 -1.44 1.30 -10.76
N SER A 31 -0.30 1.91 -10.41
CA SER A 31 0.86 1.99 -11.31
C SER A 31 1.54 0.64 -11.52
N ILE A 32 1.63 -0.19 -10.48
CA ILE A 32 2.33 -1.48 -10.53
C ILE A 32 1.49 -2.57 -11.18
N PHE A 33 0.21 -2.71 -10.79
CA PHE A 33 -0.59 -3.86 -11.21
C PHE A 33 -1.43 -3.63 -12.46
N GLN A 34 -1.57 -2.37 -12.92
CA GLN A 34 -2.19 -2.01 -14.20
C GLN A 34 -3.55 -2.69 -14.49
N LYS A 35 -4.37 -2.85 -13.45
CA LYS A 35 -5.66 -3.54 -13.54
C LYS A 35 -6.75 -2.73 -12.88
N GLN A 36 -7.98 -2.98 -13.31
CA GLN A 36 -9.15 -2.23 -12.87
C GLN A 36 -9.45 -2.41 -11.38
N VAL A 37 -9.18 -3.60 -10.82
CA VAL A 37 -9.40 -3.91 -9.41
C VAL A 37 -8.20 -4.64 -8.83
N VAL A 38 -7.59 -4.08 -7.78
CA VAL A 38 -6.53 -4.72 -7.00
C VAL A 38 -7.14 -5.36 -5.76
N ILE A 39 -6.88 -6.66 -5.61
CA ILE A 39 -7.30 -7.44 -4.45
C ILE A 39 -6.11 -7.56 -3.49
N VAL A 40 -6.26 -7.01 -2.30
CA VAL A 40 -5.19 -6.87 -1.30
C VAL A 40 -5.53 -7.68 -0.06
N PHE A 41 -4.64 -8.55 0.39
CA PHE A 41 -4.75 -9.14 1.73
C PHE A 41 -4.04 -8.25 2.75
N VAL A 42 -4.62 -8.13 3.95
CA VAL A 42 -4.08 -7.30 5.04
C VAL A 42 -4.06 -8.08 6.35
N ASP A 43 -3.14 -7.72 7.23
CA ASP A 43 -2.96 -8.34 8.55
C ASP A 43 -3.72 -7.65 9.69
N SER A 44 -4.32 -6.48 9.43
CA SER A 44 -5.02 -5.69 10.46
C SER A 44 -6.23 -4.92 9.91
N GLU A 45 -7.15 -4.58 10.82
CA GLU A 45 -8.32 -3.77 10.50
C GLU A 45 -7.94 -2.36 10.03
N GLN A 46 -6.94 -1.74 10.66
CA GLN A 46 -6.43 -0.43 10.24
C GLN A 46 -5.98 -0.45 8.77
N LYS A 47 -5.22 -1.47 8.36
CA LYS A 47 -4.80 -1.62 6.96
C LYS A 47 -5.99 -1.91 6.05
N SER A 48 -6.98 -2.68 6.52
CA SER A 48 -8.25 -2.89 5.81
C SER A 48 -8.93 -1.57 5.46
N ASP A 49 -8.98 -0.63 6.41
CA ASP A 49 -9.58 0.68 6.20
C ASP A 49 -8.78 1.53 5.20
N ILE A 50 -7.45 1.52 5.29
CA ILE A 50 -6.57 2.20 4.31
C ILE A 50 -6.79 1.65 2.89
N ILE A 51 -6.84 0.33 2.74
CA ILE A 51 -7.02 -0.33 1.44
C ILE A 51 -8.41 -0.04 0.87
N LYS A 52 -9.46 -0.05 1.70
CA LYS A 52 -10.82 0.31 1.27
C LYS A 52 -10.93 1.78 0.89
N ASP A 53 -10.34 2.67 1.68
CA ASP A 53 -10.29 4.12 1.42
C ASP A 53 -9.52 4.43 0.12
N ALA A 54 -8.49 3.64 -0.20
CA ALA A 54 -7.78 3.70 -1.48
C ALA A 54 -8.62 3.21 -2.68
N GLY A 55 -9.75 2.54 -2.44
CA GLY A 55 -10.65 2.00 -3.48
C GLY A 55 -10.34 0.56 -3.90
N PHE A 56 -9.58 -0.19 -3.09
CA PHE A 56 -9.21 -1.57 -3.37
C PHE A 56 -10.08 -2.58 -2.62
N VAL A 57 -10.05 -3.83 -3.08
CA VAL A 57 -10.82 -4.93 -2.47
C VAL A 57 -9.95 -5.67 -1.46
N VAL A 58 -10.46 -5.88 -0.25
CA VAL A 58 -9.78 -6.67 0.77
C VAL A 58 -10.06 -8.16 0.54
N ALA A 59 -8.99 -8.95 0.36
CA ALA A 59 -9.09 -10.39 0.20
C ALA A 59 -9.43 -11.09 1.54
N PRO A 60 -10.23 -12.17 1.54
CA PRO A 60 -10.46 -12.96 2.74
C PRO A 60 -9.27 -13.88 3.09
N SER A 61 -8.34 -14.08 2.15
CA SER A 61 -7.13 -14.89 2.35
C SER A 61 -6.03 -14.46 1.37
N CYS A 62 -4.77 -14.68 1.75
CA CYS A 62 -3.61 -14.36 0.91
C CYS A 62 -3.62 -15.08 -0.44
N SER A 63 -4.13 -16.32 -0.50
CA SER A 63 -4.23 -17.10 -1.73
C SER A 63 -5.07 -16.42 -2.81
N LYS A 64 -6.10 -15.67 -2.39
CA LYS A 64 -7.02 -14.93 -3.27
C LYS A 64 -6.58 -13.49 -3.53
N ALA A 65 -5.48 -13.04 -2.94
CA ALA A 65 -4.95 -11.71 -3.13
C ALA A 65 -3.95 -11.66 -4.28
N ASP A 66 -3.84 -10.47 -4.86
CA ASP A 66 -2.80 -10.15 -5.83
C ASP A 66 -1.54 -9.63 -5.13
N VAL A 67 -1.72 -8.97 -4.00
CA VAL A 67 -0.66 -8.38 -3.18
C VAL A 67 -1.03 -8.46 -1.71
N ILE A 68 0.00 -8.58 -0.87
CA ILE A 68 -0.12 -8.56 0.58
C ILE A 68 0.34 -7.18 1.08
N TYR A 69 -0.46 -6.54 1.94
CA TYR A 69 -0.06 -5.34 2.67
C TYR A 69 0.02 -5.63 4.17
N THR A 70 1.23 -5.74 4.72
CA THR A 70 1.48 -6.23 6.08
C THR A 70 2.72 -5.60 6.70
N SER A 71 2.73 -5.48 8.03
CA SER A 71 3.91 -5.04 8.78
C SER A 71 4.90 -6.18 9.03
N ASP A 72 4.42 -7.43 9.00
CA ASP A 72 5.15 -8.60 9.47
C ASP A 72 5.39 -9.62 8.35
N ILE A 73 6.30 -10.56 8.60
CA ILE A 73 6.52 -11.68 7.70
C ILE A 73 5.44 -12.73 7.93
N LEU A 74 4.54 -12.88 6.97
CA LEU A 74 3.51 -13.90 6.97
C LEU A 74 3.99 -15.12 6.17
N GLU A 75 4.53 -16.14 6.82
CA GLU A 75 5.10 -17.32 6.14
C GLU A 75 4.09 -18.01 5.20
N HIS A 76 2.84 -18.12 5.63
CA HIS A 76 1.75 -18.69 4.83
C HIS A 76 1.39 -17.84 3.59
N CYS A 77 1.91 -16.62 3.48
CA CYS A 77 1.76 -15.71 2.34
C CYS A 77 3.01 -15.61 1.47
N ALA A 78 4.07 -16.38 1.74
CA ALA A 78 5.39 -16.16 1.14
C ALA A 78 5.38 -16.20 -0.41
N GLN A 79 4.43 -16.89 -1.05
CA GLN A 79 4.37 -16.98 -2.52
C GLN A 79 3.72 -15.77 -3.22
N LYS A 80 3.31 -14.75 -2.47
CA LYS A 80 2.66 -13.55 -3.02
C LYS A 80 3.58 -12.34 -2.92
N PRO A 81 3.49 -11.37 -3.85
CA PRO A 81 4.18 -10.10 -3.70
C PRO A 81 3.73 -9.39 -2.41
N ILE A 82 4.70 -8.94 -1.62
CA ILE A 82 4.44 -8.22 -0.36
C ILE A 82 4.89 -6.76 -0.50
N PHE A 83 3.98 -5.86 -0.16
CA PHE A 83 4.29 -4.46 0.12
C PHE A 83 4.16 -4.24 1.63
N THR A 84 5.11 -3.55 2.26
CA THR A 84 5.13 -3.42 3.73
C THR A 84 5.17 -1.98 4.21
N ASP A 85 4.71 -1.73 5.43
CA ASP A 85 4.90 -0.48 6.14
C ASP A 85 6.05 -0.53 7.17
N ASN A 86 6.84 -1.60 7.13
CA ASN A 86 7.94 -1.82 8.07
C ASN A 86 9.28 -1.98 7.34
N TYR A 87 10.23 -1.10 7.67
CA TYR A 87 11.58 -1.11 7.07
C TYR A 87 12.39 -2.38 7.39
N GLU A 88 12.23 -2.94 8.59
CA GLU A 88 12.93 -4.18 8.97
C GLU A 88 12.38 -5.37 8.19
N THR A 89 11.06 -5.48 8.04
CA THR A 89 10.41 -6.51 7.21
C THR A 89 10.89 -6.43 5.75
N PHE A 90 10.98 -5.21 5.21
CA PHE A 90 11.53 -4.98 3.88
C PHE A 90 12.98 -5.45 3.73
N LYS A 91 13.84 -5.27 4.74
CA LYS A 91 15.23 -5.74 4.67
C LYS A 91 15.38 -7.26 4.77
N GLN A 92 14.46 -7.93 5.45
CA GLN A 92 14.63 -9.34 5.85
C GLN A 92 14.03 -10.34 4.85
N ASN A 93 13.05 -9.93 4.03
CA ASN A 93 12.29 -10.85 3.20
C ASN A 93 12.37 -10.50 1.70
N ARG A 94 12.81 -11.47 0.88
CA ARG A 94 12.99 -11.32 -0.57
C ARG A 94 11.69 -11.17 -1.36
N ASN A 95 10.55 -11.59 -0.79
CA ASN A 95 9.24 -11.48 -1.42
C ASN A 95 8.59 -10.12 -1.13
N VAL A 96 9.26 -9.28 -0.34
CA VAL A 96 8.88 -7.89 -0.13
C VAL A 96 9.52 -7.04 -1.23
N PHE A 97 8.70 -6.56 -2.15
CA PHE A 97 9.15 -5.82 -3.32
C PHE A 97 9.26 -4.31 -3.07
N GLY A 98 8.55 -3.81 -2.05
CA GLY A 98 8.56 -2.40 -1.70
C GLY A 98 8.06 -2.13 -0.30
N ALA A 99 8.33 -0.92 0.17
CA ALA A 99 7.89 -0.45 1.47
C ALA A 99 7.44 1.01 1.45
N PHE A 100 6.45 1.33 2.29
CA PHE A 100 6.04 2.69 2.63
C PHE A 100 6.00 2.88 4.15
N TYR A 101 6.92 3.65 4.72
CA TYR A 101 7.01 3.80 6.17
C TYR A 101 7.34 5.22 6.59
N TRP A 102 6.94 5.57 7.81
CA TRP A 102 7.23 6.88 8.39
C TRP A 102 8.54 6.86 9.16
N THR A 103 9.40 7.85 8.95
CA THR A 103 10.58 8.07 9.78
C THR A 103 10.65 9.54 10.15
N LYS A 104 10.60 9.84 11.46
CA LYS A 104 10.65 11.22 11.98
C LYS A 104 9.61 12.14 11.32
N GLY A 105 8.39 11.64 11.15
CA GLY A 105 7.27 12.37 10.52
C GLY A 105 7.36 12.53 9.00
N ARG A 106 8.35 11.91 8.34
CA ARG A 106 8.49 11.95 6.87
C ARG A 106 8.11 10.61 6.24
N PRO A 107 7.33 10.63 5.14
CA PRO A 107 7.03 9.42 4.39
C PRO A 107 8.28 8.97 3.63
N ASN A 108 8.59 7.67 3.68
CA ASN A 108 9.62 7.04 2.87
C ASN A 108 8.99 5.96 2.03
N ILE A 109 9.35 5.93 0.75
CA ILE A 109 8.94 4.90 -0.20
C ILE A 109 10.21 4.27 -0.75
N MET A 110 10.23 2.94 -0.83
CA MET A 110 11.34 2.17 -1.36
C MET A 110 10.81 1.03 -2.22
N PHE A 111 11.52 0.75 -3.33
CA PHE A 111 11.32 -0.44 -4.14
C PHE A 111 12.64 -1.13 -4.40
N ASP A 112 12.60 -2.45 -4.52
CA ASP A 112 13.72 -3.25 -5.00
C ASP A 112 13.35 -3.83 -6.37
N SER A 113 13.85 -3.20 -7.44
CA SER A 113 13.56 -3.60 -8.82
C SER A 113 13.92 -5.05 -9.10
N LYS A 114 14.98 -5.59 -8.49
CA LYS A 114 15.39 -6.99 -8.68
C LYS A 114 14.39 -7.95 -8.06
N ARG A 115 13.82 -7.62 -6.90
CA ARG A 115 12.75 -8.43 -6.29
C ARG A 115 11.46 -8.33 -7.08
N MET A 116 11.15 -7.14 -7.61
CA MET A 116 10.01 -6.96 -8.49
C MET A 116 10.13 -7.85 -9.73
N GLU A 117 11.30 -7.91 -10.38
CA GLU A 117 11.54 -8.80 -11.53
C GLU A 117 11.31 -10.28 -11.19
N VAL A 118 11.80 -10.76 -10.05
CA VAL A 118 11.57 -12.14 -9.57
C VAL A 118 10.08 -12.43 -9.31
N LEU A 119 9.32 -11.41 -8.93
CA LEU A 119 7.87 -11.48 -8.68
C LEU A 119 7.05 -11.17 -9.94
N GLU A 120 7.69 -11.09 -11.11
CA GLU A 120 7.06 -10.76 -12.39
C GLU A 120 6.34 -9.39 -12.38
N LEU A 121 6.84 -8.46 -11.56
CA LEU A 121 6.38 -7.07 -11.45
C LEU A 121 7.33 -6.12 -12.18
N ILE A 122 6.76 -5.09 -12.79
CA ILE A 122 7.53 -4.04 -13.47
C ILE A 122 7.47 -2.77 -12.61
N LEU A 123 8.63 -2.17 -12.32
CA LEU A 123 8.70 -0.86 -11.67
C LEU A 123 8.40 0.24 -12.71
N PRO A 124 7.27 0.95 -12.61
CA PRO A 124 6.91 1.97 -13.58
C PRO A 124 7.79 3.23 -13.46
N GLU A 125 7.95 3.96 -14.57
CA GLU A 125 8.85 5.13 -14.66
C GLU A 125 8.60 6.19 -13.58
N ASN A 126 7.33 6.43 -13.23
CA ASN A 126 6.94 7.40 -12.19
C ASN A 126 7.43 7.02 -10.78
N LEU A 127 7.80 5.75 -10.56
CA LEU A 127 8.27 5.23 -9.27
C LEU A 127 9.78 4.93 -9.25
N LYS A 128 10.49 4.98 -10.38
CA LYS A 128 11.94 4.69 -10.44
C LYS A 128 12.83 5.53 -9.53
N LYS A 129 12.42 6.77 -9.23
CA LYS A 129 13.13 7.62 -8.25
C LYS A 129 13.17 7.05 -6.83
N TYR A 130 12.36 6.03 -6.54
CA TYR A 130 12.31 5.32 -5.27
C TYR A 130 12.95 3.93 -5.34
N ASP A 131 13.56 3.56 -6.47
CA ASP A 131 14.34 2.33 -6.57
C ASP A 131 15.64 2.48 -5.79
N ILE A 132 15.93 1.50 -4.94
CA ILE A 132 17.14 1.46 -4.13
C ILE A 132 18.09 0.35 -4.57
N GLY A 133 17.69 -0.50 -5.52
CA GLY A 133 18.56 -1.51 -6.15
C GLY A 133 19.24 -2.49 -5.18
N LEU A 134 18.63 -2.79 -4.03
CA LEU A 134 19.21 -3.62 -2.97
C LEU A 134 19.36 -5.10 -3.36
N ALA A 135 20.34 -5.43 -4.20
CA ALA A 135 20.92 -6.77 -4.17
C ALA A 135 21.85 -6.90 -2.95
N LYS A 136 21.48 -7.77 -2.01
CA LYS A 136 22.45 -8.45 -1.14
C LYS A 136 22.94 -9.70 -1.84
#